data_AF-A0A953G469-F1
#
_entry.id   AF-A0A953G469-F1
#
_cell.length_a   1.000
_cell.length_b   1.000
_cell.length_c   1.000
_cell.angle_alpha   90.00
_cell.angle_beta   90.00
_cell.angle_gamma   90.00
#
_symmetry.space_group_name_H-M   'P 1'
#
loop_
_entity.id
_entity.type
_entity.pdbx_description
1 polymer ?
#
loop_
_entity_poly.entity_id
_entity_poly.type
_entity_poly.pdbx_seq_one_letter_code
_entity_poly.pdbx_strand_id
1 'polypeptide(L)'
;GLSVKSVAETVMREIIGSSTFELSRTQGRGEIQSTARDMIQSILDTYQTGIFITNLQMQKVDPPQPVLAAFRDVQAARADKERTVNEAQAYYNQITQRAEGKVQQKIKEAEAYKEEKISLANGEAQRFIAIYDQYAMAKNITTRRIYLESMEKIMKDMNKVLVGSNTNNPLPYLSVNELLKPMQKSTVVVSPYPSPNNEGANP
;
A
#
# COMPACT_ATOMS: atom_id res chain seq x y z
N GLY A 1 39.55 48.57 -34.16
CA GLY A 1 39.21 49.48 -33.04
C GLY A 1 38.65 48.64 -31.92
N LEU A 2 39.13 48.83 -30.69
CA LEU A 2 38.64 48.10 -29.53
C LEU A 2 37.16 48.45 -29.33
N SER A 3 36.29 47.46 -29.43
CA SER A 3 34.85 47.65 -29.20
C SER A 3 34.46 46.99 -27.88
N VAL A 4 33.47 47.54 -27.19
CA VAL A 4 32.89 46.92 -25.98
C VAL A 4 32.50 45.47 -26.26
N LYS A 5 32.00 45.19 -27.47
CA LYS A 5 31.66 43.85 -27.95
C LYS A 5 32.86 42.90 -27.95
N SER A 6 34.01 43.31 -28.49
CA SER A 6 35.21 42.46 -28.54
C SER A 6 35.77 42.13 -27.16
N VAL A 7 35.70 43.09 -26.21
CA VAL A 7 36.12 42.85 -24.83
C VAL A 7 35.16 41.86 -24.15
N ALA A 8 33.85 42.08 -24.30
CA ALA A 8 32.83 41.19 -23.75
C ALA A 8 32.93 39.76 -24.30
N GLU A 9 33.14 39.59 -25.61
CA GLU A 9 33.30 38.26 -26.23
C GLU A 9 34.56 37.53 -25.72
N THR A 10 35.65 38.26 -25.46
CA THR A 10 36.90 37.68 -24.95
C THR A 10 36.73 37.21 -23.51
N VAL A 11 36.19 38.05 -22.64
CA VAL A 11 35.93 37.72 -21.23
C VAL A 11 34.93 36.57 -21.10
N MET A 12 33.84 36.59 -21.88
CA MET A 12 32.87 35.50 -21.86
C MET A 12 33.47 34.18 -22.35
N ARG A 13 34.37 34.21 -23.33
CA ARG A 13 35.07 33.01 -23.80
C ARG A 13 36.00 32.44 -22.73
N GLU A 14 36.70 33.29 -21.98
CA GLU A 14 37.58 32.90 -20.89
C GLU A 14 36.79 32.23 -19.76
N ILE A 15 35.72 32.89 -19.27
CA ILE A 15 34.91 32.37 -18.15
C ILE A 15 34.17 31.09 -18.52
N ILE A 16 33.67 30.97 -19.76
CA ILE A 16 33.05 29.72 -20.23
C ILE A 16 34.09 28.62 -20.39
N GLY A 17 35.31 28.94 -20.83
CA GLY A 17 36.40 27.99 -20.99
C GLY A 17 36.97 27.45 -19.67
N SER A 18 36.89 28.22 -18.59
CA SER A 18 37.38 27.84 -17.26
C SER A 18 36.32 27.21 -16.36
N SER A 19 35.03 27.23 -16.73
CA SER A 19 33.92 26.70 -15.92
C SER A 19 33.44 25.33 -16.41
N THR A 20 32.92 24.51 -15.49
CA THR A 20 32.24 23.27 -15.86
C THR A 20 30.85 23.60 -16.41
N PHE A 21 30.50 23.00 -17.55
CA PHE A 21 29.25 23.29 -18.28
C PHE A 21 27.98 23.23 -17.41
N GLU A 22 27.93 22.34 -16.41
CA GLU A 22 26.79 22.19 -15.49
C GLU A 22 26.62 23.39 -14.53
N LEU A 23 27.70 24.03 -14.09
CA LEU A 23 27.69 25.22 -13.24
C LEU A 23 27.12 26.45 -13.96
N SER A 24 27.29 26.52 -15.28
CA SER A 24 26.75 27.59 -16.12
C SER A 24 25.23 27.53 -16.29
N ARG A 25 24.58 26.40 -15.96
CA ARG A 25 23.17 26.15 -16.28
C ARG A 25 22.20 26.40 -15.12
N THR A 26 22.63 26.21 -13.88
CA THR A 26 21.73 26.16 -12.70
C THR A 26 22.01 27.29 -11.70
N GLN A 27 23.09 27.22 -10.91
CA GLN A 27 23.38 28.16 -9.82
C GLN A 27 24.47 29.19 -10.14
N GLY A 28 25.37 28.91 -11.09
CA GLY A 28 26.51 29.77 -11.40
C GLY A 28 26.21 30.94 -12.34
N ARG A 29 24.98 31.09 -12.86
CA ARG A 29 24.67 32.17 -13.83
C ARG A 29 24.84 33.56 -13.25
N GLY A 30 24.38 33.79 -12.01
CA GLY A 30 24.53 35.08 -11.34
C GLY A 30 26.00 35.40 -11.01
N GLU A 31 26.75 34.38 -10.57
CA GLU A 31 28.17 34.50 -10.23
C GLU A 31 29.03 34.75 -11.48
N ILE A 32 28.74 34.05 -12.58
CA ILE A 32 29.36 34.27 -13.89
C ILE A 32 29.05 35.67 -14.40
N GLN A 33 27.81 36.14 -14.26
CA GLN A 33 27.41 37.49 -14.68
C GLN A 33 28.14 38.57 -13.87
N SER A 34 28.25 38.40 -12.56
CA SER A 34 28.97 39.33 -11.69
C SER A 34 30.45 39.37 -12.06
N THR A 35 31.10 38.21 -12.13
CA THR A 35 32.52 38.07 -12.48
C THR A 35 32.81 38.64 -13.88
N ALA A 36 31.96 38.34 -14.86
CA ALA A 36 32.10 38.88 -16.21
C ALA A 36 31.96 40.40 -16.25
N ARG A 37 30.99 40.96 -15.52
CA ARG A 37 30.77 42.40 -15.43
C ARG A 37 32.00 43.10 -14.83
N ASP A 38 32.53 42.56 -13.73
CA ASP A 38 33.67 43.14 -13.02
C ASP A 38 34.94 43.10 -13.89
N MET A 39 35.17 41.98 -14.59
CA MET A 39 36.31 41.83 -15.49
C MET A 39 36.21 42.71 -16.73
N ILE A 40 35.02 42.83 -17.35
CA ILE A 40 34.82 43.73 -18.49
C ILE A 40 34.99 45.18 -18.04
N GLN A 41 34.45 45.58 -16.89
CA GLN A 41 34.63 46.93 -16.35
C GLN A 41 36.11 47.25 -16.12
N SER A 42 36.86 46.34 -15.48
CA SER A 42 38.30 46.49 -15.23
C SER A 42 39.09 46.70 -16.52
N ILE A 43 38.75 45.98 -17.60
CA ILE A 43 39.40 46.14 -18.90
C ILE A 43 39.04 47.49 -19.52
N LEU A 44 37.76 47.88 -19.51
CA LEU A 44 37.29 49.18 -20.04
C LEU A 44 37.88 50.39 -19.32
N ASP A 45 38.11 50.28 -18.01
CA ASP A 45 38.75 51.30 -17.18
C ASP A 45 40.26 51.40 -17.50
N THR A 46 40.93 50.27 -17.70
CA THR A 46 42.36 50.22 -18.10
C THR A 46 42.59 50.93 -19.44
N TYR A 47 41.66 50.78 -20.37
CA TYR A 47 41.70 51.47 -21.66
C TYR A 47 41.13 52.90 -21.63
N GLN A 48 40.76 53.42 -20.44
CA GLN A 48 40.24 54.77 -20.25
C GLN A 48 39.07 55.12 -21.19
N THR A 49 38.19 54.15 -21.44
CA THR A 49 37.12 54.29 -22.43
C THR A 49 35.98 55.20 -21.98
N GLY A 50 35.87 55.49 -20.68
CA GLY A 50 34.79 56.28 -20.09
C GLY A 50 33.43 55.57 -20.06
N ILE A 51 33.40 54.25 -20.29
CA ILE A 51 32.17 53.44 -20.38
C ILE A 51 31.94 52.71 -19.05
N PHE A 52 30.71 52.82 -18.52
CA PHE A 52 30.29 52.14 -17.30
C PHE A 52 29.22 51.08 -17.59
N ILE A 53 29.42 49.85 -17.11
CA ILE A 53 28.47 48.75 -17.28
C ILE A 53 27.47 48.74 -16.14
N THR A 54 26.22 49.06 -16.46
CA THR A 54 25.10 49.02 -15.52
C THR A 54 24.55 47.62 -15.28
N ASN A 55 24.41 46.80 -16.33
CA ASN A 55 23.91 45.44 -16.21
C ASN A 55 24.51 44.51 -17.27
N LEU A 56 24.74 43.25 -16.90
CA LEU A 56 25.18 42.19 -17.79
C LEU A 56 24.24 41.00 -17.68
N GLN A 57 23.47 40.75 -18.74
CA GLN A 57 22.55 39.62 -18.81
C GLN A 57 23.09 38.57 -19.78
N MET A 58 23.31 37.35 -19.28
CA MET A 58 23.61 36.21 -20.15
C MET A 58 22.36 35.81 -20.92
N GLN A 59 22.48 35.76 -22.24
CA GLN A 59 21.46 35.17 -23.10
C GLN A 59 21.37 33.66 -22.88
N LYS A 60 20.25 33.08 -23.30
CA LYS A 60 20.03 31.64 -23.24
C LYS A 60 21.02 30.95 -24.17
N VAL A 61 21.83 30.05 -23.63
CA VAL A 61 22.76 29.23 -24.41
C VAL A 61 22.08 27.90 -24.71
N ASP A 62 21.77 27.66 -25.97
CA ASP A 62 21.29 26.36 -26.45
C ASP A 62 22.44 25.58 -27.10
N PRO A 63 22.50 24.24 -26.98
CA PRO A 63 23.50 23.43 -27.66
C PRO A 63 23.42 23.60 -29.19
N PRO A 64 24.55 23.53 -29.92
CA PRO A 64 24.51 23.60 -31.37
C PRO A 64 23.77 22.39 -31.95
N GLN A 65 23.11 22.58 -33.10
CA GLN A 65 22.26 21.56 -33.74
C GLN A 65 22.86 20.15 -33.83
N PRO A 66 24.16 19.97 -34.17
CA PRO A 66 24.76 18.64 -34.30
C PRO A 66 24.77 17.80 -33.01
N VAL A 67 24.76 18.43 -31.82
CA VAL A 67 24.84 17.73 -30.52
C VAL A 67 23.54 17.73 -29.74
N LEU A 68 22.50 18.42 -30.22
CA LEU A 68 21.23 18.57 -29.52
C LEU A 68 20.56 17.21 -29.23
N ALA A 69 20.67 16.25 -30.15
CA ALA A 69 20.14 14.90 -29.97
C ALA A 69 20.81 14.18 -28.80
N ALA A 70 22.14 14.11 -28.78
CA ALA A 70 22.90 13.48 -27.69
C ALA A 70 22.62 14.14 -26.33
N PHE A 71 22.44 15.46 -26.29
CA PHE A 71 22.04 16.16 -25.05
C PHE A 71 20.65 15.74 -24.56
N ARG A 72 19.68 15.61 -25.47
CA ARG A 72 18.34 15.14 -25.11
C ARG A 72 18.38 13.70 -24.61
N ASP A 73 19.20 12.86 -25.21
CA ASP A 73 19.36 11.46 -24.79
C ASP A 73 19.94 11.35 -23.38
N VAL A 74 20.98 12.13 -23.05
CA VAL A 74 21.54 12.15 -21.68
C VAL A 74 20.50 12.62 -20.66
N GLN A 75 19.71 13.64 -20.98
CA GLN A 75 18.67 14.13 -20.07
C GLN A 75 17.54 13.11 -19.90
N ALA A 76 17.12 12.45 -20.99
CA ALA A 76 16.14 11.39 -20.95
C ALA A 76 16.65 10.21 -20.11
N ALA A 77 17.89 9.78 -20.30
CA ALA A 77 18.50 8.71 -19.52
C ALA A 77 18.63 9.05 -18.02
N ARG A 78 18.94 10.31 -17.68
CA ARG A 78 18.97 10.76 -16.27
C ARG A 78 17.56 10.72 -15.65
N ALA A 79 16.56 11.22 -16.37
CA ALA A 79 15.17 11.20 -15.90
C ALA A 79 14.64 9.77 -15.75
N ASP A 80 14.97 8.88 -16.70
CA ASP A 80 14.59 7.48 -16.64
C ASP A 80 15.24 6.76 -15.46
N LYS A 81 16.55 6.98 -15.24
CA LYS A 81 17.25 6.46 -14.05
C LYS A 81 16.58 6.91 -12.76
N GLU A 82 16.29 8.20 -12.63
CA GLU A 82 15.66 8.75 -11.41
C GLU A 82 14.25 8.16 -11.21
N ARG A 83 13.48 8.04 -12.30
CA ARG A 83 12.19 7.36 -12.29
C ARG A 83 12.31 5.91 -11.80
N THR A 84 13.21 5.12 -12.38
CA THR A 84 13.41 3.72 -11.98
C THR A 84 13.81 3.58 -10.52
N VAL A 85 14.70 4.45 -10.03
CA VAL A 85 15.11 4.46 -8.60
C VAL A 85 13.91 4.78 -7.70
N ASN A 86 13.10 5.79 -8.07
CA ASN A 86 11.92 6.16 -7.30
C ASN A 86 10.86 5.05 -7.29
N GLU A 87 10.62 4.39 -8.43
CA GLU A 87 9.71 3.24 -8.54
C GLU A 87 10.18 2.06 -7.68
N ALA A 88 11.48 1.74 -7.72
CA ALA A 88 12.07 0.69 -6.89
C ALA A 88 11.96 1.00 -5.39
N GLN A 89 12.23 2.23 -4.99
CA GLN A 89 12.09 2.66 -3.59
C GLN A 89 10.63 2.60 -3.14
N ALA A 90 9.68 3.05 -3.98
CA ALA A 90 8.26 2.98 -3.70
C ALA A 90 7.81 1.52 -3.52
N TYR A 91 8.25 0.61 -4.39
CA TYR A 91 7.96 -0.82 -4.30
C TYR A 91 8.51 -1.45 -3.02
N TYR A 92 9.78 -1.17 -2.69
CA TYR A 92 10.41 -1.62 -1.45
C TYR A 92 9.65 -1.14 -0.21
N ASN A 93 9.32 0.14 -0.16
CA ASN A 93 8.56 0.74 0.94
C ASN A 93 7.17 0.10 1.06
N GLN A 94 6.48 -0.12 -0.08
CA GLN A 94 5.15 -0.73 -0.10
C GLN A 94 5.17 -2.17 0.43
N ILE A 95 6.16 -2.98 0.03
CA ILE A 95 6.30 -4.35 0.53
C ILE A 95 6.57 -4.34 2.03
N THR A 96 7.52 -3.52 2.47
CA THR A 96 7.93 -3.44 3.88
C THR A 96 6.75 -3.05 4.77
N GLN A 97 6.04 -1.96 4.43
CA GLN A 97 4.87 -1.51 5.18
C GLN A 97 3.74 -2.55 5.18
N ARG A 98 3.50 -3.22 4.06
CA ARG A 98 2.48 -4.29 3.99
C ARG A 98 2.88 -5.48 4.87
N ALA A 99 4.15 -5.84 4.90
CA ALA A 99 4.65 -6.93 5.75
C ALA A 99 4.52 -6.56 7.23
N GLU A 100 4.95 -5.37 7.63
CA GLU A 100 4.80 -4.86 9.00
C GLU A 100 3.33 -4.79 9.42
N GLY A 101 2.45 -4.29 8.55
CA GLY A 101 1.01 -4.26 8.79
C GLY A 101 0.43 -5.65 9.04
N LYS A 102 0.83 -6.66 8.27
CA LYS A 102 0.42 -8.06 8.48
C LYS A 102 0.94 -8.63 9.80
N VAL A 103 2.17 -8.30 10.19
CA VAL A 103 2.74 -8.72 11.48
C VAL A 103 1.93 -8.13 12.62
N GLN A 104 1.68 -6.81 12.59
CA GLN A 104 0.89 -6.13 13.61
C GLN A 104 -0.55 -6.65 13.67
N GLN A 105 -1.19 -6.88 12.52
CA GLN A 105 -2.51 -7.50 12.45
C GLN A 105 -2.51 -8.86 13.15
N LYS A 106 -1.55 -9.74 12.84
CA LYS A 106 -1.48 -11.08 13.43
C LYS A 106 -1.23 -11.06 14.94
N ILE A 107 -0.41 -10.13 15.42
CA ILE A 107 -0.20 -9.92 16.86
C ILE A 107 -1.52 -9.50 17.52
N LYS A 108 -2.22 -8.52 16.95
CA LYS A 108 -3.50 -8.02 17.47
C LYS A 108 -4.59 -9.09 17.46
N GLU A 109 -4.66 -9.91 16.42
CA GLU A 109 -5.56 -11.06 16.35
C GLU A 109 -5.26 -12.08 17.46
N ALA A 110 -3.97 -12.37 17.71
CA ALA A 110 -3.57 -13.29 18.77
C ALA A 110 -3.86 -12.73 20.18
N GLU A 111 -3.62 -11.43 20.40
CA GLU A 111 -3.97 -10.73 21.64
C GLU A 111 -5.49 -10.74 21.87
N ALA A 112 -6.28 -10.44 20.85
CA ALA A 112 -7.74 -10.47 20.91
C ALA A 112 -8.26 -11.87 21.25
N TYR A 113 -7.74 -12.91 20.58
CA TYR A 113 -8.13 -14.30 20.85
C TYR A 113 -7.79 -14.73 22.27
N LYS A 114 -6.60 -14.35 22.76
CA LYS A 114 -6.19 -14.60 24.15
C LYS A 114 -7.19 -13.95 25.13
N GLU A 115 -7.51 -12.68 24.91
CA GLU A 115 -8.41 -11.93 25.80
C GLU A 115 -9.84 -12.48 25.74
N GLU A 116 -10.32 -12.86 24.55
CA GLU A 116 -11.60 -13.54 24.36
C GLU A 116 -11.66 -14.83 25.19
N LYS A 117 -10.61 -15.67 25.12
CA LYS A 117 -10.56 -16.92 25.89
C LYS A 117 -10.53 -16.70 27.40
N ILE A 118 -9.77 -15.72 27.88
CA ILE A 118 -9.75 -15.36 29.30
C ILE A 118 -11.12 -14.85 29.74
N SER A 119 -11.73 -13.96 28.96
CA SER A 119 -13.05 -13.40 29.25
C SER A 119 -14.15 -14.46 29.28
N LEU A 120 -14.14 -15.40 28.32
CA LEU A 120 -15.05 -16.53 28.30
C LEU A 120 -14.85 -17.42 29.53
N ALA A 121 -13.61 -17.81 29.84
CA ALA A 121 -13.32 -18.63 31.02
C ALA A 121 -13.75 -17.96 32.33
N ASN A 122 -13.51 -16.65 32.46
CA ASN A 122 -13.95 -15.87 33.62
C ASN A 122 -15.48 -15.79 33.71
N GLY A 123 -16.17 -15.57 32.60
CA GLY A 123 -17.64 -15.56 32.55
C GLY A 123 -18.25 -16.91 32.90
N GLU A 124 -17.68 -18.00 32.38
CA GLU A 124 -18.09 -19.37 32.71
C GLU A 124 -17.85 -19.71 34.19
N ALA A 125 -16.68 -19.33 34.73
CA ALA A 125 -16.37 -19.51 36.15
C ALA A 125 -17.34 -18.75 37.05
N GLN A 126 -17.63 -17.49 36.74
CA GLN A 126 -18.61 -16.69 37.48
C GLN A 126 -20.01 -17.30 37.39
N ARG A 127 -20.43 -17.75 36.20
CA ARG A 127 -21.70 -18.45 36.01
C ARG A 127 -21.75 -19.73 36.85
N PHE A 128 -20.67 -20.50 36.89
CA PHE A 128 -20.59 -21.72 37.69
C PHE A 128 -20.74 -21.42 39.19
N ILE A 129 -20.02 -20.42 39.70
CA ILE A 129 -20.12 -20.00 41.12
C ILE A 129 -21.55 -19.58 41.44
N ALA A 130 -22.19 -18.75 40.60
CA ALA A 130 -23.56 -18.32 40.81
C ALA A 130 -24.57 -19.49 40.85
N ILE A 131 -24.40 -20.50 40.00
CA ILE A 131 -25.23 -21.71 40.02
C ILE A 131 -24.96 -22.54 41.29
N TYR A 132 -23.69 -22.68 41.68
CA TYR A 132 -23.29 -23.41 42.88
C TYR A 132 -23.90 -22.79 44.14
N ASP A 133 -23.86 -21.47 44.27
CA ASP A 133 -24.43 -20.76 45.42
C ASP A 133 -25.95 -21.00 45.53
N GLN A 134 -26.67 -20.94 44.39
CA GLN A 134 -28.09 -21.27 44.35
C GLN A 134 -28.37 -22.74 44.65
N TYR A 135 -27.50 -23.65 44.21
CA TYR A 135 -27.62 -25.07 44.49
C TYR A 135 -27.40 -25.37 45.98
N ALA A 136 -26.44 -24.71 46.62
CA ALA A 136 -26.18 -24.83 48.05
C ALA A 136 -27.39 -24.38 48.88
N MET A 137 -28.10 -23.33 48.44
CA MET A 137 -29.32 -22.84 49.10
C MET A 137 -30.54 -23.75 48.85
N ALA A 138 -30.74 -24.25 47.62
CA ALA A 138 -31.96 -24.96 47.23
C ALA A 138 -31.72 -26.09 46.20
N LYS A 139 -31.04 -27.15 46.63
CA LYS A 139 -30.61 -28.29 45.79
C LYS A 139 -31.69 -28.89 44.88
N ASN A 140 -32.86 -29.23 45.42
CA ASN A 140 -33.90 -29.95 44.65
C ASN A 140 -34.52 -29.08 43.54
N ILE A 141 -34.73 -27.79 43.80
CA ILE A 141 -35.34 -26.86 42.83
C ILE A 141 -34.34 -26.52 41.73
N THR A 142 -33.08 -26.22 42.09
CA THR A 142 -32.02 -25.87 41.14
C THR A 142 -31.71 -27.02 40.17
N THR A 143 -31.59 -28.25 40.68
CA THR A 143 -31.34 -29.44 39.83
C THR A 143 -32.49 -29.69 38.86
N ARG A 144 -33.74 -29.56 39.34
CA ARG A 144 -34.93 -29.74 38.50
C ARG A 144 -35.03 -28.68 37.40
N ARG A 145 -34.72 -27.42 37.72
CA ARG A 145 -34.68 -26.31 36.73
C ARG A 145 -33.65 -26.60 35.64
N ILE A 146 -32.39 -26.88 36.01
CA ILE A 146 -31.30 -27.14 35.05
C ILE A 146 -31.66 -28.31 34.12
N TYR A 147 -32.26 -29.38 34.66
CA TYR A 147 -32.70 -30.52 33.87
C TYR A 147 -33.76 -30.12 32.84
N LEU A 148 -34.78 -29.36 33.23
CA LEU A 148 -35.84 -28.92 32.33
C LEU A 148 -35.30 -27.96 31.26
N GLU A 149 -34.43 -27.01 31.62
CA GLU A 149 -33.79 -26.09 30.66
C GLU A 149 -32.88 -26.83 29.66
N SER A 150 -32.11 -27.81 30.14
CA SER A 150 -31.24 -28.62 29.28
C SER A 150 -32.06 -29.48 28.33
N MET A 151 -33.12 -30.11 28.83
CA MET A 151 -34.04 -30.89 28.02
C MET A 151 -34.77 -30.02 26.99
N GLU A 152 -35.22 -28.82 27.37
CA GLU A 152 -35.82 -27.85 26.45
C GLU A 152 -34.87 -27.49 25.32
N LYS A 153 -33.61 -27.16 25.64
CA LYS A 153 -32.59 -26.81 24.65
C LYS A 153 -32.31 -27.94 23.68
N ILE A 154 -32.13 -29.16 24.18
CA ILE A 154 -31.92 -30.35 23.34
C ILE A 154 -33.15 -30.62 22.47
N MET A 155 -34.35 -30.59 23.07
CA MET A 155 -35.61 -30.85 22.38
C MET A 155 -35.99 -29.75 21.38
N LYS A 156 -35.41 -28.54 21.45
CA LYS A 156 -35.65 -27.45 20.50
C LYS A 156 -35.11 -27.78 19.10
N ASP A 157 -33.95 -28.41 19.03
CA ASP A 157 -33.24 -28.67 17.77
C ASP A 157 -33.50 -30.10 17.23
N MET A 158 -34.23 -30.94 17.97
CA MET A 158 -34.59 -32.29 17.53
C MET A 158 -35.92 -32.33 16.76
N ASN A 159 -35.95 -33.14 15.70
CA ASN A 159 -37.18 -33.43 14.98
C ASN A 159 -38.07 -34.37 15.81
N LYS A 160 -39.20 -33.85 16.30
CA LYS A 160 -40.06 -34.54 17.27
C LYS A 160 -41.13 -35.37 16.55
N VAL A 161 -41.17 -36.67 16.83
CA VAL A 161 -42.27 -37.55 16.41
C VAL A 161 -43.08 -37.94 17.64
N LEU A 162 -44.34 -37.50 17.71
CA LEU A 162 -45.24 -37.84 18.81
C LEU A 162 -46.12 -39.02 18.37
N VAL A 163 -46.04 -40.15 19.07
CA VAL A 163 -46.89 -41.32 18.82
C VAL A 163 -48.04 -41.30 19.83
N GLY A 164 -49.27 -41.15 19.33
CA GLY A 164 -50.47 -41.19 20.16
C GLY A 164 -50.77 -42.61 20.63
N SER A 165 -51.09 -42.78 21.92
CA SER A 165 -51.27 -44.09 22.58
C SER A 165 -52.49 -44.91 22.12
N ASN A 166 -53.15 -44.54 21.02
CA ASN A 166 -54.36 -45.23 20.55
C ASN A 166 -54.44 -45.46 19.04
N THR A 167 -53.36 -45.21 18.28
CA THR A 167 -53.27 -45.57 16.86
C THR A 167 -51.83 -45.94 16.49
N ASN A 168 -51.65 -47.13 15.92
CA ASN A 168 -50.36 -47.72 15.49
C ASN A 168 -49.67 -46.97 14.32
N ASN A 169 -49.97 -45.70 14.09
CA ASN A 169 -49.42 -44.93 12.98
C ASN A 169 -48.80 -43.61 13.51
N PRO A 170 -47.46 -43.55 13.69
CA PRO A 170 -46.75 -42.33 14.04
C PRO A 170 -46.98 -41.26 12.97
N LEU A 171 -47.65 -40.15 13.32
CA LEU A 171 -47.71 -38.98 12.44
C LEU A 171 -46.49 -38.10 12.74
N PRO A 172 -45.58 -37.87 11.76
CA PRO A 172 -44.47 -36.93 11.95
C PRO A 172 -45.04 -35.52 12.19
N TYR A 173 -44.66 -34.88 13.29
CA TYR A 173 -45.03 -33.49 13.54
C TYR A 173 -44.04 -32.60 12.77
N LEU A 174 -44.47 -32.12 11.60
CA LEU A 174 -43.71 -31.14 10.84
C LEU A 174 -43.91 -29.75 11.46
N SER A 175 -42.84 -29.14 11.96
CA SER A 175 -42.93 -27.78 12.50
C SER A 175 -43.15 -26.77 11.36
N VAL A 176 -44.00 -25.76 11.57
CA VAL A 176 -44.35 -24.73 10.56
C VAL A 176 -43.12 -23.98 10.03
N ASN A 177 -42.01 -23.96 10.79
CA ASN A 177 -40.74 -23.36 10.37
C ASN A 177 -40.08 -24.09 9.19
N GLU A 178 -40.33 -25.39 9.01
CA GLU A 178 -39.78 -26.14 7.87
C GLU A 178 -40.58 -25.92 6.57
N LEU A 179 -41.86 -25.57 6.67
CA LEU A 179 -42.70 -25.22 5.52
C LEU A 179 -42.33 -23.84 4.92
N LEU A 180 -41.68 -22.98 5.70
CA LEU A 180 -41.32 -21.61 5.32
C LEU A 180 -39.90 -21.49 4.75
N LYS A 181 -39.13 -22.58 4.62
CA LYS A 181 -37.77 -22.57 4.07
C LYS A 181 -37.84 -22.64 2.54
N PRO A 182 -37.63 -21.55 1.78
CA PRO A 182 -37.65 -21.61 0.33
C PRO A 182 -36.52 -22.52 -0.17
N MET A 183 -36.89 -23.48 -1.01
CA MET A 183 -36.03 -24.49 -1.60
C MET A 183 -35.04 -23.83 -2.58
N GLN A 184 -33.86 -23.43 -2.08
CA GLN A 184 -32.77 -22.95 -2.93
C GLN A 184 -32.20 -24.12 -3.72
N LYS A 185 -32.44 -24.14 -5.03
CA LYS A 185 -31.87 -25.10 -6.00
C LYS A 185 -30.34 -25.11 -5.89
N SER A 186 -29.79 -26.24 -5.48
CA SER A 186 -28.37 -26.56 -5.64
C SER A 186 -28.08 -26.84 -7.11
N THR A 187 -27.48 -25.89 -7.83
CA THR A 187 -26.85 -26.16 -9.13
C THR A 187 -25.60 -26.99 -8.89
N VAL A 188 -25.63 -28.25 -9.35
CA VAL A 188 -24.49 -29.16 -9.35
C VAL A 188 -23.42 -28.60 -10.29
N VAL A 189 -22.29 -28.16 -9.75
CA VAL A 189 -21.09 -27.84 -10.52
C VAL A 189 -20.38 -29.17 -10.82
N VAL A 190 -20.37 -29.57 -12.08
CA VAL A 190 -19.63 -30.75 -12.56
C VAL A 190 -18.17 -30.36 -12.72
N SER A 191 -17.27 -30.99 -11.95
CA SER A 191 -15.82 -30.86 -12.07
C SER A 191 -15.28 -31.90 -13.06
N PRO A 192 -14.55 -31.55 -14.12
CA PRO A 192 -13.87 -32.52 -14.95
C PRO A 192 -12.45 -32.78 -14.43
N TYR A 193 -12.16 -34.02 -14.00
CA TYR A 193 -10.79 -34.49 -13.88
C TYR A 193 -10.28 -35.00 -15.25
N PRO A 194 -8.97 -34.87 -15.53
CA PRO A 194 -8.39 -35.24 -16.82
C PRO A 194 -8.08 -36.75 -16.89
N SER A 195 -8.30 -37.35 -18.06
CA SER A 195 -7.81 -38.70 -18.36
C SER A 195 -6.31 -38.70 -18.67
N PRO A 196 -5.54 -39.70 -18.22
CA PRO A 196 -4.22 -39.97 -18.74
C PRO A 196 -4.34 -40.90 -19.96
N ASN A 197 -3.58 -40.64 -21.02
CA ASN A 197 -2.58 -41.61 -21.49
C ASN A 197 -1.78 -41.11 -22.70
N ASN A 198 -0.54 -41.56 -22.65
CA ASN A 198 0.63 -41.37 -23.49
C ASN A 198 0.47 -42.04 -24.86
N GLU A 199 1.02 -41.45 -25.94
CA GLU A 199 2.02 -42.06 -26.86
C GLU A 199 2.05 -41.38 -28.24
N GLY A 200 3.26 -40.95 -28.62
CA GLY A 200 3.84 -41.18 -29.95
C GLY A 200 3.39 -40.28 -31.12
N ALA A 201 4.26 -39.35 -31.51
CA ALA A 201 4.90 -39.31 -32.84
C ALA A 201 5.60 -37.96 -33.08
N ASN A 202 6.93 -37.98 -33.07
CA ASN A 202 7.78 -37.06 -33.83
C ASN A 202 7.81 -37.57 -35.29
N PRO A 203 8.10 -36.74 -36.31
CA PRO A 203 9.37 -36.01 -36.47
C PRO A 203 9.27 -34.49 -36.51
#